data_AF-A0A7K4DRQ6-F1
#
_entry.id   AF-A0A7K4DRQ6-F1
#
_cell.length_a   1.000
_cell.length_b   1.000
_cell.length_c   1.000
_cell.angle_alpha   90.00
_cell.angle_beta   90.00
_cell.angle_gamma   90.00
#
_symmetry.space_group_name_H-M   'P 1'
#
loop_
_entity.id
_entity.type
_entity.pdbx_description
1 polymer ?
#
loop_
_entity_poly.entity_id
_entity_poly.type
_entity_poly.pdbx_seq_one_letter_code
_entity_poly.pdbx_strand_id
1 'polypeptide(L)' 'MIDVKDLRVCTDCGTVYNEKFSRGVCPNCHTNNYEQISADSGVGNLER' A
#
# COMPACT_ATOMS: atom_id res chain seq x y z
N MET A 1 -2.55 13.57 -11.06
CA MET A 1 -1.76 12.33 -11.22
C MET A 1 -1.73 11.64 -9.87
N ILE A 2 -2.06 10.34 -9.82
CA ILE A 2 -1.98 9.55 -8.58
C ILE A 2 -0.60 8.90 -8.58
N ASP A 3 0.24 9.28 -7.63
CA ASP A 3 1.56 8.66 -7.48
C ASP A 3 1.36 7.28 -6.85
N VAL A 4 1.81 6.23 -7.53
CA VAL A 4 1.67 4.84 -7.07
C VAL A 4 2.38 4.60 -5.74
N LYS A 5 3.37 5.44 -5.39
CA LYS A 5 4.07 5.42 -4.10
C LYS A 5 3.17 5.76 -2.92
N ASP A 6 2.07 6.47 -3.16
CA ASP A 6 1.10 6.83 -2.11
C ASP A 6 0.04 5.73 -1.91
N LEU A 7 0.11 4.60 -2.61
CA LEU A 7 -0.83 3.49 -2.46
C LEU A 7 -0.40 2.54 -1.35
N ARG A 8 -1.38 2.13 -0.54
CA ARG A 8 -1.25 1.19 0.56
C ARG A 8 -2.27 0.08 0.40
N VAL A 9 -1.93 -1.13 0.81
CA VAL A 9 -2.86 -2.26 0.88
C VAL A 9 -3.06 -2.65 2.33
N CYS A 10 -4.31 -2.70 2.78
CA CYS A 10 -4.66 -3.18 4.11
C CYS A 10 -4.35 -4.68 4.22
N THR A 11 -3.59 -5.10 5.22
CA THR A 11 -3.23 -6.51 5.40
C THR A 11 -4.36 -7.35 6.00
N ASP A 12 -5.32 -6.71 6.67
CA ASP A 12 -6.50 -7.39 7.27
C ASP A 12 -7.56 -7.76 6.21
N CYS A 13 -7.83 -6.87 5.25
CA CYS A 13 -8.93 -7.05 4.29
C CYS A 13 -8.54 -6.94 2.81
N GLY A 14 -7.27 -6.66 2.51
CA GLY A 14 -6.77 -6.50 1.14
C GLY A 14 -7.24 -5.24 0.42
N THR A 15 -7.88 -4.29 1.13
CA THR A 15 -8.33 -3.03 0.52
C THR A 15 -7.12 -2.20 0.12
N VAL A 16 -7.04 -1.85 -1.17
CA VAL A 16 -6.04 -0.91 -1.69
C VAL A 16 -6.59 0.51 -1.58
N TYR A 17 -5.85 1.40 -0.93
CA TYR A 17 -6.26 2.79 -0.72
C TYR A 17 -5.05 3.71 -0.79
N ASN A 18 -5.30 4.99 -1.04
CA ASN A 18 -4.25 5.98 -1.09
C ASN A 18 -4.06 6.65 0.28
N GLU A 19 -2.83 6.66 0.76
CA GLU A 19 -2.42 7.22 2.05
C GLU A 19 -2.88 8.67 2.23
N LYS A 20 -2.76 9.50 1.18
CA LYS A 20 -3.09 10.92 1.26
C LYS A 20 -4.56 11.17 1.49
N PHE A 21 -5.42 10.28 0.98
CA PHE A 21 -6.86 10.40 1.13
C PHE A 21 -7.35 9.78 2.43
N SER A 22 -6.79 8.63 2.83
CA SER A 22 -7.25 7.91 4.02
C SER A 22 -6.43 8.23 5.28
N ARG A 23 -5.52 9.21 5.21
CA ARG A 23 -4.63 9.65 6.31
C ARG A 23 -3.89 8.47 6.98
N GLY A 24 -3.56 7.48 6.18
CA GLY A 24 -2.90 6.25 6.60
C GLY A 24 -3.77 5.17 7.26
N VAL A 25 -5.09 5.36 7.34
CA VAL A 25 -6.03 4.38 7.91
C VAL A 25 -6.83 3.71 6.80
N CYS A 26 -7.03 2.40 6.87
CA CYS A 26 -7.86 1.68 5.91
C CYS A 26 -9.32 2.16 5.99
N PRO A 27 -9.95 2.58 4.88
CA PRO A 27 -11.34 3.04 4.89
C PRO A 27 -12.37 1.91 5.14
N ASN A 28 -11.96 0.65 5.04
CA ASN A 28 -12.85 -0.49 5.22
C ASN A 28 -12.81 -1.05 6.65
N CYS A 29 -11.60 -1.31 7.16
CA CYS A 29 -11.40 -1.89 8.49
C CYS A 29 -11.11 -0.84 9.57
N HIS A 30 -10.87 0.42 9.19
CA HIS A 30 -10.41 1.49 10.09
C HIS A 30 -9.15 1.14 10.89
N THR A 31 -8.34 0.21 10.37
CA THR A 31 -7.04 -0.17 10.94
C THR A 31 -5.91 0.58 10.23
N ASN A 32 -4.77 0.69 10.91
CA ASN A 32 -3.51 1.18 10.36
C ASN A 32 -2.56 0.03 9.98
N ASN A 33 -3.05 -1.21 9.93
CA ASN A 33 -2.32 -2.35 9.37
C ASN A 33 -2.33 -2.27 7.84
N TYR A 34 -1.20 -1.90 7.25
CA TYR A 34 -1.05 -1.85 5.80
C TYR A 34 0.37 -2.13 5.35
N GLU A 35 0.51 -2.54 4.10
CA GLU A 35 1.77 -2.56 3.36
C GLU A 35 1.79 -1.42 2.34
N GLN A 36 2.92 -0.74 2.20
CA GLN A 36 3.12 0.27 1.16
C GLN A 36 3.41 -0.41 -0.17
N ILE A 37 2.65 -0.03 -1.20
CA ILE A 37 2.88 -0.49 -2.57
C ILE A 37 3.98 0.38 -3.15
N SER A 38 5.22 -0.05 -2.97
CA SER A 38 6.36 0.58 -3.63
C SER A 38 6.45 0.07 -5.06
N ALA A 39 6.30 0.97 -6.04
CA ALA A 39 6.63 0.68 -7.45
C ALA A 39 8.13 0.39 -7.66
N ASP A 40 8.94 0.51 -6.60
CA ASP A 40 10.33 0.05 -6.51
C ASP A 40 10.43 -1.42 -6.05
N SER A 41 9.36 -2.21 -6.17
CA SER A 41 9.49 -3.66 -6.15
C SER A 41 10.10 -4.11 -7.47
N GLY A 42 11.40 -3.84 -7.59
CA GLY A 42 12.27 -4.62 -8.43
C GLY A 42 12.02 -6.09 -8.12
N VAL A 43 11.77 -6.86 -9.18
CA VAL A 43 12.31 -8.21 -9.29
C VAL A 43 13.82 -8.07 -9.16
N GLY A 44 14.27 -7.97 -7.92
CA GLY A 44 15.64 -7.72 -7.51
C GLY A 44 15.94 -8.63 -6.34
N ASN A 45 15.80 -9.93 -6.57
CA ASN A 45 16.47 -11.03 -5.88
C ASN A 45 16.13 -12.35 -6.61
N LEU A 46 16.53 -12.44 -7.88
CA LEU A 46 16.89 -13.71 -8.49
C LEU A 46 18.42 -13.71 -8.64
N GLU A 47 19.12 -13.62 -7.52
CA GLU A 47 20.53 -13.98 -7.49
C GLU A 47 20.63 -15.51 -7.46
N ARG A 48 20.78 -16.04 -8.68
CA ARG A 48 21.54 -17.23 -9.11
C ARG A 48 21.32 -18.58 -8.43
#